data_AF-A0A9E7YTX7-F1
#
_entry.id   AF-A0A9E7YTX7-F1
#
_cell.length_a   1.000
_cell.length_b   1.000
_cell.length_c   1.000
_cell.angle_alpha   90.00
_cell.angle_beta   90.00
_cell.angle_gamma   90.00
#
_symmetry.space_group_name_H-M   'P 1'
#
loop_
_entity.id
_entity.type
_entity.pdbx_description
1 polymer ?
#
loop_
_entity_poly.entity_id
_entity_poly.type
_entity_poly.pdbx_seq_one_letter_code
_entity_poly.pdbx_strand_id
1 'polypeptide(L)'
;MPKPKIAFVVGHSNWGKSKTLRALTNGDRYKRRLSIQGVEFLIRRMSNDDLPKSFIRFMESVDPSSTTAIIAALCPNFDDEEAATQSVLNQLRSKGYRLFFWVMEHQYRTNKAMSASDISRLRKFGTVKVISGVAEAASRARDFRKFITDTVLA
;
A
#
# COMPACT_ATOMS: atom_id res chain seq x y z
N MET A 1 -23.77 2.45 0.24
CA MET A 1 -22.49 3.18 0.10
C MET A 1 -21.41 2.20 -0.37
N PRO A 2 -20.46 2.62 -1.23
CA PRO A 2 -19.35 1.76 -1.63
C PRO A 2 -18.54 1.34 -0.40
N LYS A 3 -18.15 0.05 -0.33
CA LYS A 3 -17.34 -0.46 0.78
C LYS A 3 -16.00 0.28 0.84
N PRO A 4 -15.52 0.67 2.03
CA PRO A 4 -14.26 1.41 2.18
C PRO A 4 -13.07 0.54 1.73
N LYS A 5 -12.05 1.15 1.13
CA LYS A 5 -10.96 0.46 0.42
C LYS A 5 -9.59 1.07 0.73
N ILE A 6 -8.58 0.22 0.81
CA ILE A 6 -7.18 0.65 0.96
C ILE A 6 -6.32 -0.05 -0.09
N ALA A 7 -5.62 0.74 -0.90
CA ALA A 7 -4.64 0.29 -1.85
C ALA A 7 -3.22 0.50 -1.30
N PHE A 8 -2.51 -0.58 -1.03
CA PHE A 8 -1.14 -0.56 -0.54
C PHE A 8 -0.13 -0.70 -1.68
N VAL A 9 0.89 0.16 -1.68
CA VAL A 9 2.16 -0.07 -2.40
C VAL A 9 3.10 -0.78 -1.44
N VAL A 10 3.38 -2.06 -1.71
CA VAL A 10 4.10 -2.95 -0.80
C VAL A 10 5.52 -3.23 -1.31
N GLY A 11 6.48 -3.21 -0.41
CA GLY A 11 7.88 -3.56 -0.66
C GLY A 11 8.73 -3.30 0.58
N HIS A 12 9.92 -3.90 0.68
CA HIS A 12 10.82 -3.60 1.80
C HIS A 12 11.51 -2.23 1.65
N SER A 13 12.41 -1.94 2.59
CA SER A 13 13.33 -0.81 2.57
C SER A 13 13.92 -0.56 1.19
N ASN A 14 13.91 0.69 0.73
CA ASN A 14 14.58 1.09 -0.52
C ASN A 14 14.05 0.40 -1.79
N TRP A 15 12.83 -0.17 -1.79
CA TRP A 15 12.27 -0.80 -3.00
C TRP A 15 11.58 0.20 -3.92
N GLY A 16 11.47 1.47 -3.51
CA GLY A 16 10.95 2.53 -4.36
C GLY A 16 9.47 2.84 -4.16
N LYS A 17 8.84 2.37 -3.06
CA LYS A 17 7.47 2.74 -2.65
C LYS A 17 7.23 4.25 -2.71
N SER A 18 8.09 5.04 -2.06
CA SER A 18 7.99 6.51 -2.04
C SER A 18 8.19 7.14 -3.41
N LYS A 19 9.07 6.57 -4.24
CA LYS A 19 9.29 7.02 -5.63
C LYS A 19 8.05 6.75 -6.49
N THR A 20 7.42 5.57 -6.33
CA THR A 20 6.18 5.21 -7.02
C THR A 20 5.04 6.15 -6.63
N LEU A 21 4.84 6.40 -5.32
CA LEU A 21 3.79 7.33 -4.86
C LEU A 21 4.06 8.79 -5.27
N ARG A 22 5.33 9.23 -5.30
CA ARG A 22 5.70 10.56 -5.82
C ARG A 22 5.38 10.68 -7.32
N ALA A 23 5.71 9.66 -8.12
CA ALA A 23 5.37 9.63 -9.54
C ALA A 23 3.85 9.59 -9.76
N LEU A 24 3.10 8.85 -8.93
CA LEU A 24 1.64 8.80 -8.97
C LEU A 24 0.99 10.18 -8.71
N THR A 25 1.70 11.04 -7.97
CA THR A 25 1.26 12.40 -7.59
C THR A 25 1.97 13.50 -8.39
N ASN A 26 2.39 13.19 -9.62
CA ASN A 26 3.03 14.14 -10.55
C ASN A 26 4.26 14.85 -9.97
N GLY A 27 5.03 14.15 -9.14
CA GLY A 27 6.25 14.70 -8.53
C GLY A 27 6.06 15.33 -7.15
N ASP A 28 4.82 15.58 -6.71
CA ASP A 28 4.52 16.23 -5.44
C ASP A 28 4.48 15.25 -4.26
N ARG A 29 5.54 15.29 -3.44
CA ARG A 29 5.66 14.44 -2.24
C ARG A 29 4.73 14.85 -1.10
N TYR A 30 4.21 16.08 -1.10
CA TYR A 30 3.37 16.64 -0.04
C TYR A 30 1.88 16.46 -0.33
N LYS A 31 1.50 16.20 -1.59
CA LYS A 31 0.12 15.93 -1.99
C LYS A 31 -0.49 14.79 -1.18
N ARG A 32 -1.45 15.11 -0.30
CA ARG A 32 -2.12 14.15 0.59
C ARG A 32 -3.41 13.57 0.01
N ARG A 33 -3.92 14.12 -1.09
CA ARG A 33 -5.16 13.66 -1.73
C ARG A 33 -4.96 13.51 -3.22
N LEU A 34 -5.58 12.51 -3.82
CA LEU A 34 -5.54 12.25 -5.25
C LEU A 34 -6.89 11.71 -5.71
N SER A 35 -7.48 12.35 -6.74
CA SER A 35 -8.66 11.82 -7.40
C SER A 35 -8.26 10.83 -8.50
N ILE A 36 -8.90 9.66 -8.51
CA ILE A 36 -8.80 8.64 -9.56
C ILE A 36 -10.22 8.22 -9.90
N GLN A 37 -10.65 8.44 -11.15
CA GLN A 37 -12.01 8.15 -11.63
C GLN A 37 -13.12 8.72 -10.71
N GLY A 38 -12.95 9.95 -10.23
CA GLY A 38 -13.94 10.62 -9.38
C GLY A 38 -13.90 10.22 -7.91
N VAL A 39 -13.12 9.20 -7.52
CA VAL A 39 -12.93 8.82 -6.12
C VAL A 39 -11.71 9.53 -5.55
N GLU A 40 -11.90 10.25 -4.44
CA GLU A 40 -10.81 10.90 -3.71
C GLU A 40 -10.12 9.91 -2.77
N PHE A 41 -8.82 9.68 -3.00
CA PHE A 41 -7.98 8.88 -2.12
C PHE A 41 -7.15 9.75 -1.19
N LEU A 42 -7.19 9.44 0.10
CA LEU A 42 -6.23 9.93 1.08
C LEU A 42 -4.90 9.17 0.92
N ILE A 43 -3.79 9.88 0.79
CA ILE A 43 -2.46 9.30 0.58
C ILE A 43 -1.68 9.32 1.89
N ARG A 44 -1.34 8.13 2.40
CA ARG A 44 -0.43 7.93 3.52
C ARG A 44 0.92 7.40 3.03
N ARG A 45 1.90 8.31 2.92
CA ARG A 45 3.31 7.93 2.69
C ARG A 45 3.95 7.50 4.01
N MET A 46 4.94 6.64 3.91
CA MET A 46 5.73 6.09 5.01
C MET A 46 7.19 6.48 4.78
N SER A 47 7.81 7.10 5.78
CA SER A 47 9.25 7.39 5.79
C SER A 47 9.95 6.30 6.58
N ASN A 48 10.87 5.58 5.94
CA ASN A 48 11.75 4.56 6.51
C ASN A 48 11.09 3.22 6.86
N ASP A 49 11.94 2.27 7.24
CA ASP A 49 11.85 0.85 6.93
C ASP A 49 10.98 0.02 7.89
N ASP A 50 10.61 0.64 9.01
CA ASP A 50 9.72 0.08 10.03
C ASP A 50 8.33 0.65 9.87
N LEU A 51 7.28 -0.08 10.29
CA LEU A 51 5.95 0.50 10.57
C LEU A 51 6.08 1.55 11.68
N PRO A 52 6.22 2.86 11.38
CA PRO A 52 6.44 3.82 12.45
C PRO A 52 5.15 3.90 13.28
N LYS A 53 5.29 4.15 14.59
CA LYS A 53 4.13 4.37 15.49
C LYS A 53 3.13 5.38 14.93
N SER A 54 3.60 6.39 14.18
CA SER A 54 2.74 7.39 13.52
C SER A 54 1.92 6.84 12.35
N PHE A 55 2.36 5.77 11.67
CA PHE A 55 1.58 5.08 10.66
C PHE A 55 0.51 4.20 11.32
N ILE A 56 0.89 3.46 12.35
CA ILE A 56 -0.03 2.61 13.13
C ILE A 56 -1.15 3.48 13.70
N ARG A 57 -0.81 4.55 14.45
CA ARG A 57 -1.79 5.51 14.98
C ARG A 57 -2.70 6.11 13.91
N PHE A 58 -2.16 6.38 12.73
CA PHE A 58 -2.99 6.85 11.61
C PHE A 58 -4.00 5.79 11.19
N MET A 59 -3.59 4.55 10.95
CA MET A 59 -4.48 3.44 10.57
C MET A 59 -5.50 3.09 11.68
N GLU A 60 -5.10 3.26 12.95
CA GLU A 60 -5.99 3.15 14.10
C GLU A 60 -7.02 4.29 14.14
N SER A 61 -6.66 5.49 13.67
CA SER A 61 -7.56 6.66 13.69
C SER A 61 -8.56 6.72 12.53
N VAL A 62 -8.30 6.03 11.40
CA VAL A 62 -9.21 6.14 10.24
C VAL A 62 -10.56 5.50 10.52
N ASP A 63 -11.62 6.24 10.20
CA ASP A 63 -13.02 5.81 10.29
C ASP A 63 -13.57 5.64 8.87
N PRO A 64 -14.03 4.44 8.49
CA PRO A 64 -14.61 4.20 7.17
C PRO A 64 -15.89 4.99 6.86
N SER A 65 -16.56 5.60 7.85
CA SER A 65 -17.70 6.50 7.64
C SER A 65 -17.30 7.81 6.94
N SER A 66 -16.07 8.27 7.18
CA SER A 66 -15.55 9.56 6.69
C SER A 66 -14.36 9.40 5.74
N THR A 67 -13.65 8.28 5.80
CA THR A 67 -12.48 7.99 4.97
C THR A 67 -12.70 6.69 4.20
N THR A 68 -13.33 6.77 3.04
CA THR A 68 -13.70 5.56 2.28
C THR A 68 -12.59 5.02 1.38
N ALA A 69 -11.56 5.81 1.05
CA ALA A 69 -10.53 5.41 0.10
C ALA A 69 -9.14 5.91 0.51
N ILE A 70 -8.19 4.98 0.67
CA ILE A 70 -6.82 5.27 1.09
C ILE A 70 -5.82 4.64 0.12
N ILE A 71 -4.74 5.37 -0.20
CA ILE A 71 -3.52 4.83 -0.81
C ILE A 71 -2.42 4.92 0.23
N ALA A 72 -1.76 3.80 0.53
CA ALA A 72 -0.71 3.77 1.55
C ALA A 72 0.55 3.03 1.07
N ALA A 73 1.72 3.43 1.57
CA ALA A 73 2.91 2.60 1.47
C ALA A 73 2.94 1.60 2.63
N LEU A 74 3.39 0.37 2.39
CA LEU A 74 3.52 -0.67 3.41
C LEU A 74 4.87 -1.39 3.28
N CYS A 75 5.62 -1.49 4.37
CA CYS A 75 6.73 -2.41 4.53
C CYS A 75 6.22 -3.61 5.33
N PRO A 76 6.05 -4.80 4.74
CA PRO A 76 5.57 -5.95 5.50
C PRO A 76 6.69 -6.43 6.44
N ASN A 77 6.38 -6.54 7.71
CA ASN A 77 7.18 -7.27 8.70
C ASN A 77 6.22 -8.20 9.47
N PHE A 78 6.39 -9.50 9.26
CA PHE A 78 5.59 -10.55 9.87
C PHE A 78 6.42 -11.51 10.76
N ASP A 79 7.74 -11.32 10.82
CA ASP A 79 8.65 -12.22 11.52
C ASP A 79 9.14 -11.67 12.87
N ASP A 80 8.92 -10.38 13.16
CA ASP A 80 9.07 -9.82 14.50
C ASP A 80 7.88 -10.13 15.40
N GLU A 81 8.16 -10.42 16.69
CA GLU A 81 7.19 -10.73 17.74
C GLU A 81 6.15 -9.60 17.94
N GLU A 82 6.51 -8.35 17.63
CA GLU A 82 5.55 -7.26 17.43
C GLU A 82 4.98 -7.35 16.01
N ALA A 83 4.04 -8.28 15.77
CA ALA A 83 3.33 -8.45 14.49
C ALA A 83 2.41 -7.26 14.13
N ALA A 84 2.95 -6.03 14.14
CA ALA A 84 2.28 -4.77 13.89
C ALA A 84 1.60 -4.76 12.52
N THR A 85 2.23 -5.39 11.51
CA THR A 85 1.60 -5.56 10.19
C THR A 85 0.30 -6.35 10.32
N GLN A 86 0.33 -7.51 10.96
CA GLN A 86 -0.85 -8.36 11.13
C GLN A 86 -1.93 -7.67 11.98
N SER A 87 -1.54 -7.03 13.08
CA SER A 87 -2.45 -6.29 13.96
C SER A 87 -3.17 -5.17 13.20
N VAL A 88 -2.41 -4.31 12.49
CA VAL A 88 -2.97 -3.21 11.69
C VAL A 88 -3.89 -3.73 10.60
N LEU A 89 -3.50 -4.77 9.86
CA LEU A 89 -4.34 -5.32 8.79
C LEU A 89 -5.62 -5.96 9.34
N ASN A 90 -5.56 -6.67 10.47
CA ASN A 90 -6.74 -7.22 11.14
C ASN A 90 -7.69 -6.11 11.60
N GLN A 91 -7.16 -5.05 12.20
CA GLN A 91 -7.95 -3.92 12.66
C GLN A 91 -8.62 -3.19 11.50
N LEU A 92 -7.91 -2.96 10.39
CA LEU A 92 -8.52 -2.33 9.21
C LEU A 92 -9.64 -3.21 8.62
N ARG A 93 -9.46 -4.53 8.62
CA ARG A 93 -10.52 -5.47 8.22
C ARG A 93 -11.72 -5.47 9.17
N SER A 94 -11.50 -5.42 10.49
CA SER A 94 -12.59 -5.38 11.46
C SER A 94 -13.41 -4.09 11.36
N LYS A 95 -12.77 -2.99 10.96
CA LYS A 95 -13.45 -1.73 10.57
C LYS A 95 -14.21 -1.81 9.24
N GLY A 96 -14.05 -2.88 8.46
CA GLY A 96 -14.77 -3.10 7.20
C GLY A 96 -14.03 -2.68 5.93
N TYR A 97 -12.75 -2.30 6.02
CA TYR A 97 -11.95 -1.98 4.83
C TYR A 97 -11.64 -3.23 4.00
N ARG A 98 -11.82 -3.12 2.68
CA ARG A 98 -11.26 -4.05 1.69
C ARG A 98 -9.81 -3.67 1.42
N LEU A 99 -8.90 -4.63 1.58
CA LEU A 99 -7.46 -4.40 1.44
C LEU A 99 -6.95 -4.94 0.11
N PHE A 100 -6.13 -4.13 -0.57
CA PHE A 100 -5.55 -4.43 -1.87
C PHE A 100 -4.05 -4.16 -1.82
N PHE A 101 -3.24 -5.10 -2.26
CA PHE A 101 -1.79 -5.04 -2.15
C PHE A 101 -1.16 -5.12 -3.53
N TRP A 102 -0.53 -4.03 -3.94
CA TRP A 102 0.33 -3.97 -5.11
C TRP A 102 1.77 -4.22 -4.63
N VAL A 103 2.26 -5.43 -4.85
CA VAL A 103 3.51 -5.93 -4.27
C VAL A 103 4.62 -5.86 -5.29
N MET A 104 5.66 -5.09 -4.98
CA MET A 104 6.93 -5.16 -5.70
C MET A 104 7.62 -6.45 -5.32
N GLU A 105 7.91 -7.32 -6.29
CA GLU A 105 8.55 -8.62 -6.02
C GLU A 105 10.04 -8.46 -5.71
N HIS A 106 10.73 -7.56 -6.40
CA HIS A 106 12.18 -7.41 -6.33
C HIS A 106 12.60 -5.97 -5.96
N GLN A 107 13.74 -5.85 -5.28
CA GLN A 107 14.42 -4.58 -5.08
C GLN A 107 15.03 -4.07 -6.41
N TYR A 108 14.94 -2.77 -6.66
CA TYR A 108 15.43 -2.18 -7.92
C TYR A 108 16.95 -2.32 -8.13
N ARG A 109 17.76 -2.28 -7.06
CA ARG A 109 19.24 -2.25 -7.14
C ARG A 109 19.92 -3.56 -6.73
N THR A 110 19.16 -4.57 -6.31
CA THR A 110 19.71 -5.81 -5.77
C THR A 110 18.84 -6.99 -6.17
N ASN A 111 19.32 -8.21 -5.95
CA ASN A 111 18.54 -9.43 -6.16
C ASN A 111 17.68 -9.81 -4.96
N LYS A 112 17.44 -8.89 -4.01
CA LYS A 112 16.55 -9.15 -2.87
C LYS A 112 15.11 -9.25 -3.39
N ALA A 113 14.46 -10.37 -3.09
CA ALA A 113 13.09 -10.67 -3.46
C ALA A 113 12.18 -10.72 -2.23
N MET A 114 10.89 -10.48 -2.43
CA MET A 114 9.87 -10.54 -1.37
C MET A 114 9.71 -12.01 -1.03
N SER A 115 9.69 -12.35 0.25
CA SER A 115 9.54 -13.74 0.64
C SER A 115 8.16 -14.27 0.17
N ALA A 116 8.13 -15.51 -0.31
CA ALA A 116 6.87 -16.15 -0.69
C ALA A 116 5.91 -16.26 0.51
N SER A 117 6.46 -16.42 1.72
CA SER A 117 5.72 -16.38 2.98
C SER A 117 5.02 -15.05 3.21
N ASP A 118 5.66 -13.91 2.96
CA ASP A 118 5.03 -12.59 3.15
C ASP A 118 3.90 -12.37 2.15
N ILE A 119 4.10 -12.73 0.89
CA ILE A 119 3.06 -12.65 -0.14
C ILE A 119 1.88 -13.55 0.26
N SER A 120 2.15 -14.77 0.73
CA SER A 120 1.12 -15.70 1.20
C SER A 120 0.35 -15.13 2.40
N ARG A 121 1.05 -14.52 3.37
CA ARG A 121 0.43 -13.85 4.52
C ARG A 121 -0.45 -12.68 4.07
N LEU A 122 0.01 -11.82 3.17
CA LEU A 122 -0.79 -10.69 2.64
C LEU A 122 -2.08 -11.16 1.94
N ARG A 123 -2.03 -12.27 1.19
CA ARG A 123 -3.20 -12.86 0.53
C ARG A 123 -4.31 -13.26 1.51
N LYS A 124 -3.97 -13.57 2.78
CA LYS A 124 -4.97 -13.88 3.82
C LYS A 124 -5.80 -12.66 4.24
N PHE A 125 -5.32 -11.44 3.95
CA PHE A 125 -6.00 -10.19 4.32
C PHE A 125 -6.74 -9.53 3.17
N GLY A 126 -6.38 -9.81 1.93
CA GLY A 126 -6.98 -9.13 0.78
C GLY A 126 -6.37 -9.50 -0.57
N THR A 127 -6.74 -8.75 -1.60
CA THR A 127 -6.35 -9.03 -2.98
C THR A 127 -4.90 -8.61 -3.22
N VAL A 128 -4.07 -9.50 -3.76
CA VAL A 128 -2.66 -9.24 -4.03
C VAL A 128 -2.38 -9.27 -5.53
N LYS A 129 -1.75 -8.22 -6.05
CA LYS A 129 -1.10 -8.19 -7.38
C LYS A 129 0.40 -8.11 -7.16
N VAL A 130 1.14 -9.13 -7.60
CA VAL A 130 2.60 -9.14 -7.58
C VAL A 130 3.11 -8.58 -8.91
N ILE A 131 4.10 -7.70 -8.85
CA ILE A 131 4.75 -7.11 -10.01
C ILE A 131 6.19 -7.57 -10.03
N SER A 132 6.52 -8.35 -11.05
CA SER A 132 7.86 -8.84 -11.33
C SER A 132 8.65 -7.83 -12.17
N GLY A 133 9.97 -7.88 -12.03
CA GLY A 133 10.91 -7.08 -12.82
C GLY A 133 11.20 -5.68 -12.28
N VAL A 134 12.23 -5.07 -12.88
CA VAL A 134 12.72 -3.74 -12.54
C VAL A 134 12.12 -2.74 -13.53
N ALA A 135 11.31 -1.81 -13.02
CA ALA A 135 10.68 -0.77 -13.83
C ALA A 135 10.91 0.61 -13.22
N GLU A 136 11.03 1.64 -14.06
CA GLU A 136 11.14 3.04 -13.61
C GLU A 136 9.92 3.52 -12.81
N ALA A 137 10.12 4.51 -11.95
CA ALA A 137 9.07 5.00 -11.03
C ALA A 137 7.79 5.45 -11.76
N ALA A 138 7.91 6.09 -12.92
CA ALA A 138 6.78 6.49 -13.74
C ALA A 138 6.00 5.29 -14.29
N SER A 139 6.70 4.24 -14.72
CA SER A 139 6.07 3.01 -15.20
C SER A 139 5.31 2.31 -14.07
N ARG A 140 5.94 2.17 -12.89
CA ARG A 140 5.29 1.62 -11.69
C ARG A 140 4.07 2.42 -11.27
N ALA A 141 4.13 3.75 -11.33
CA ALA A 141 2.99 4.60 -10.99
C ALA A 141 1.82 4.42 -11.98
N ARG A 142 2.10 4.23 -13.27
CA ARG A 142 1.06 3.90 -14.27
C ARG A 142 0.44 2.54 -14.01
N ASP A 143 1.25 1.50 -13.77
CA ASP A 143 0.74 0.16 -13.46
C ASP A 143 -0.07 0.15 -12.15
N PHE A 144 0.42 0.84 -11.12
CA PHE A 144 -0.30 0.96 -9.86
C PHE A 144 -1.61 1.74 -10.01
N ARG A 145 -1.64 2.81 -10.81
CA ARG A 145 -2.89 3.51 -11.16
C ARG A 145 -3.86 2.57 -11.88
N LYS A 146 -3.39 1.76 -12.82
CA LYS A 146 -4.20 0.74 -13.51
C LYS A 146 -4.74 -0.31 -12.54
N PHE A 147 -3.94 -0.77 -11.58
CA PHE A 147 -4.43 -1.66 -10.52
C PHE A 147 -5.53 -1.01 -9.67
N ILE A 148 -5.40 0.29 -9.36
CA ILE A 148 -6.46 1.02 -8.65
C ILE A 148 -7.74 1.06 -9.48
N THR A 149 -7.67 1.45 -10.75
CA THR A 149 -8.87 1.55 -11.60
C THR A 149 -9.52 0.20 -11.84
N ASP A 150 -8.74 -0.82 -12.17
CA ASP A 150 -9.25 -2.08 -12.71
C ASP A 150 -9.60 -3.09 -11.59
N THR A 151 -9.07 -2.92 -10.39
CA THR A 151 -9.23 -3.90 -9.29
C THR A 151 -9.72 -3.28 -8.00
N VAL A 152 -9.18 -2.12 -7.60
CA VAL A 152 -9.61 -1.47 -6.36
C VAL A 152 -10.97 -0.81 -6.55
N LEU A 153 -11.18 -0.11 -7.67
CA LEU A 153 -12.42 0.63 -7.95
C LEU A 153 -13.52 -0.19 -8.61
N ALA A 154 -13.19 -1.34 -9.19
CA ALA A 154 -14.17 -2.35 -9.61
C ALA A 154 -15.09 -2.79 -8.44
#